data_AF-A0A7W4CGT1-F1
#
_entry.id   AF-A0A7W4CGT1-F1
#
_cell.length_a   1.000
_cell.length_b   1.000
_cell.length_c   1.000
_cell.angle_alpha   90.00
_cell.angle_beta   90.00
_cell.angle_gamma   90.00
#
_symmetry.space_group_name_H-M   'P 1'
#
loop_
_entity.id
_entity.type
_entity.pdbx_description
1 polymer ?
#
loop_
_entity_poly.entity_id
_entity_poly.type
_entity_poly.pdbx_seq_one_letter_code
_entity_poly.pdbx_strand_id
1 'polypeptide(L)'
;MTTRTTEERLREVHSMLSSYGKVFTSEILCEISHGGRLERLIHHHFAQHLLSLGSHREFFHIPGTALEQLVDDMTTYGQIAPYYPPELDLSISRCPASAGRKKKSDSEILAEYPKIIECLEKGMGIRPTSRETGYSVNTIQKVKQVMAHQAGRI
;
A
#
# COMPACT_ATOMS: atom_id res chain seq x y z
N MET A 1 1.27 -13.16 12.97
CA MET A 1 1.88 -13.11 14.31
C MET A 1 3.37 -12.95 14.11
N THR A 2 3.99 -11.92 14.70
CA THR A 2 5.43 -11.98 14.93
C THR A 2 5.64 -13.08 15.95
N THR A 3 6.46 -14.08 15.63
CA THR A 3 6.74 -15.21 16.52
C THR A 3 7.66 -14.86 17.69
N ARG A 4 8.16 -13.62 17.72
CA ARG A 4 9.16 -13.12 18.67
C ARG A 4 8.49 -12.56 19.91
N THR A 5 9.07 -12.81 21.08
CA THR A 5 8.62 -12.21 22.34
C THR A 5 9.12 -10.77 22.47
N THR A 6 8.51 -10.00 23.36
CA THR A 6 8.86 -8.60 23.60
C THR A 6 10.30 -8.47 24.14
N GLU A 7 10.76 -9.43 24.93
CA GLU A 7 12.12 -9.50 25.48
C GLU A 7 13.17 -9.83 24.41
N GLU A 8 12.82 -10.69 23.44
CA GLU A 8 13.68 -10.96 22.29
C GLU A 8 13.83 -9.70 21.43
N ARG A 9 12.72 -8.99 21.20
CA ARG A 9 12.74 -7.73 20.46
C ARG A 9 13.57 -6.66 21.16
N LEU A 10 13.46 -6.56 22.48
CA LEU A 10 14.30 -5.65 23.28
C LEU A 10 15.78 -5.97 23.10
N ARG A 11 16.16 -7.26 23.17
CA ARG A 11 17.55 -7.70 22.94
C ARG A 11 18.06 -7.36 21.54
N GLU A 12 17.24 -7.53 20.50
CA GLU A 12 17.58 -7.11 19.13
C GLU A 12 17.85 -5.60 19.08
N VAL A 13 16.98 -4.78 19.68
CA VAL A 13 17.13 -3.32 19.71
C VAL A 13 18.43 -2.92 20.42
N HIS A 14 18.75 -3.54 21.56
CA HIS A 14 20.03 -3.32 22.24
C HIS A 14 21.23 -3.66 21.37
N SER A 15 21.19 -4.81 20.71
CA SER A 15 22.24 -5.24 19.79
C SER A 15 22.43 -4.23 18.65
N MET A 16 21.34 -3.71 18.07
CA MET A 16 21.38 -2.67 17.04
C MET A 16 22.00 -1.37 17.56
N LEU A 17 21.55 -0.89 18.73
CA LEU A 17 22.03 0.34 19.33
C LEU A 17 23.50 0.27 19.78
N SER A 18 24.00 -0.92 20.13
CA SER A 18 25.38 -1.12 20.59
C SER A 18 26.45 -0.66 19.58
N SER A 19 26.10 -0.65 18.29
CA SER A 19 26.97 -0.17 17.21
C SER A 19 27.11 1.36 17.16
N TYR A 20 26.16 2.09 17.75
CA TYR A 20 26.11 3.56 17.73
C TYR A 20 26.43 4.19 19.09
N GLY A 21 26.30 3.44 20.19
CA GLY A 21 26.59 3.95 21.52
C GLY A 21 26.28 2.97 22.63
N LYS A 22 26.46 3.44 23.87
CA LYS A 22 26.14 2.67 25.06
C LYS A 22 24.70 2.92 25.48
N VAL A 23 23.90 1.85 25.59
CA VAL A 23 22.55 1.90 26.16
C VAL A 23 22.67 1.79 27.68
N PHE A 24 22.17 2.80 28.41
CA PHE A 24 22.22 2.82 29.88
C PHE A 24 20.97 2.20 30.51
N THR A 25 19.80 2.51 29.95
CA THR A 25 18.49 2.09 30.46
C THR A 25 17.56 1.81 29.29
N SER A 26 16.74 0.79 29.44
CA SER A 26 15.68 0.46 28.50
C SER A 26 14.51 -0.14 29.27
N GLU A 27 13.31 0.27 28.93
CA GLU A 27 12.09 -0.20 29.58
C GLU A 27 11.05 -0.52 28.51
N ILE A 28 10.27 -1.57 28.75
CA ILE A 28 9.11 -1.89 27.93
C ILE A 28 7.94 -1.10 28.54
N LEU A 29 7.47 -0.08 27.82
CA LEU A 29 6.38 0.79 28.31
C LEU A 29 5.01 0.11 28.22
N CYS A 30 4.74 -0.60 27.12
CA CYS A 30 3.49 -1.32 26.91
C CYS A 30 3.66 -2.46 25.90
N GLU A 31 2.86 -3.53 26.04
CA GLU A 31 2.74 -4.59 25.05
C GLU A 31 1.30 -4.66 24.54
N ILE A 32 1.12 -4.60 23.22
CA ILE A 32 -0.19 -4.62 22.57
C ILE A 32 -0.25 -5.76 21.57
N SER A 33 -0.99 -6.81 21.93
CA SER A 33 -1.22 -7.95 21.04
C SER A 33 -2.01 -7.54 19.80
N HIS A 34 -1.65 -8.10 18.65
CA HIS A 34 -2.30 -7.82 17.35
C HIS A 34 -2.27 -6.34 16.91
N GLY A 35 -1.34 -5.54 17.46
CA GLY A 35 -1.19 -4.11 17.22
C GLY A 35 -0.48 -3.70 15.92
N GLY A 36 -0.20 -4.61 14.98
CA GLY A 36 0.59 -4.29 13.76
C GLY A 36 0.00 -3.16 12.88
N ARG A 37 -1.30 -2.88 12.99
CA ARG A 37 -1.95 -1.72 12.37
C ARG A 37 -1.53 -0.38 12.99
N LEU A 38 -1.26 -0.37 14.29
CA LEU A 38 -0.86 0.82 15.05
C LEU A 38 0.59 1.20 14.76
N GLU A 39 1.46 0.22 14.50
CA GLU A 39 2.87 0.46 14.13
C GLU A 39 2.99 1.45 12.96
N ARG A 40 2.27 1.20 11.86
CA ARG A 40 2.30 2.11 10.69
C ARG A 40 1.80 3.51 11.01
N LEU A 41 0.82 3.61 11.92
CA LEU A 41 0.27 4.88 12.36
C LEU A 41 1.26 5.66 13.22
N ILE A 42 1.97 5.00 14.15
CA ILE A 42 3.05 5.59 14.95
C ILE A 42 4.15 6.12 14.02
N HIS A 43 4.62 5.30 13.08
CA HIS A 43 5.67 5.71 12.14
C HIS A 43 5.26 6.93 11.31
N HIS A 44 3.99 7.02 10.92
CA HIS A 44 3.46 8.18 10.21
C HIS A 44 3.38 9.42 11.13
N HIS A 45 2.83 9.26 12.33
CA HIS A 45 2.63 10.34 13.28
C HIS A 45 3.95 10.96 13.74
N PHE A 46 4.96 10.14 14.03
CA PHE A 46 6.28 10.57 14.49
C PHE A 46 7.30 10.70 13.36
N ALA A 47 6.88 10.74 12.09
CA ALA A 47 7.81 10.82 10.95
C ALA A 47 8.76 12.04 11.04
N GLN A 48 8.28 13.17 11.56
CA GLN A 48 9.07 14.39 11.77
C GLN A 48 10.07 14.29 12.93
N HIS A 49 9.87 13.32 13.83
CA HIS A 49 10.70 13.08 15.01
C HIS A 49 11.64 11.88 14.83
N LEU A 50 11.73 11.34 13.61
CA LEU A 50 12.59 10.21 13.31
C LEU A 50 14.06 10.57 13.50
N LEU A 51 14.77 9.75 14.28
CA LEU A 51 16.20 9.89 14.50
C LEU A 51 16.98 9.26 13.34
N SER A 52 17.98 9.98 12.84
CA SER A 52 18.89 9.49 11.80
C SER A 52 19.91 8.50 12.39
N LEU A 53 19.48 7.26 12.59
CA LEU A 53 20.32 6.17 13.08
C LEU A 53 20.56 5.13 11.99
N GLY A 54 21.60 5.36 11.19
CA GLY A 54 21.90 4.51 10.03
C GLY A 54 20.70 4.41 9.08
N SER A 55 20.27 3.18 8.77
CA SER A 55 19.10 2.88 7.93
C SER A 55 17.82 2.58 8.73
N HIS A 56 17.86 2.71 10.06
CA HIS A 56 16.74 2.36 10.92
C HIS A 56 15.63 3.42 10.87
N ARG A 57 14.37 2.97 10.94
CA ARG A 57 13.19 3.85 10.83
C ARG A 57 12.28 3.80 12.04
N GLU A 58 12.74 3.19 13.12
CA GLU A 58 11.94 2.82 14.30
C GLU A 58 12.33 3.63 15.55
N PHE A 59 13.30 4.54 15.44
CA PHE A 59 13.79 5.34 16.56
C PHE A 59 13.29 6.77 16.45
N PHE A 60 12.54 7.23 17.46
CA PHE A 60 11.93 8.55 17.48
C PHE A 60 12.35 9.32 18.73
N HIS A 61 12.47 10.64 18.61
CA HIS A 61 12.59 11.52 19.76
C HIS A 61 11.20 12.01 20.19
N ILE A 62 10.73 11.54 21.34
CA ILE A 62 9.42 11.92 21.88
C ILE A 62 9.65 12.73 23.17
N PRO A 63 9.14 13.97 23.27
CA PRO A 63 9.20 14.74 24.52
C PRO A 63 8.33 14.09 25.60
N GLY A 64 8.73 14.22 26.88
CA GLY A 64 8.14 13.43 27.98
C GLY A 64 6.61 13.49 28.10
N THR A 65 6.01 14.68 27.95
CA THR A 65 4.53 14.83 28.01
C THR A 65 3.81 14.11 26.86
N ALA A 66 4.42 14.06 25.68
CA ALA A 66 3.85 13.36 24.53
C ALA A 66 4.00 11.83 24.64
N LEU A 67 5.00 11.37 25.41
CA LEU A 67 5.22 9.94 25.64
C LEU A 67 4.11 9.34 26.53
N GLU A 68 3.78 10.01 27.63
CA GLU A 68 2.70 9.58 28.53
C GLU A 68 1.37 9.49 27.78
N GLN A 69 1.03 10.55 27.04
CA GLN A 69 -0.19 10.58 26.24
C GLN A 69 -0.20 9.50 25.15
N LEU A 70 0.94 9.23 24.50
CA LEU A 70 1.03 8.16 23.51
C LEU A 70 0.78 6.79 24.14
N VAL A 71 1.31 6.53 25.34
CA VAL A 71 1.10 5.25 26.03
C VAL A 71 -0.38 5.07 26.41
N ASP A 72 -1.04 6.13 26.88
CA ASP A 72 -2.47 6.13 27.18
C ASP A 72 -3.32 5.89 25.93
N ASP A 73 -3.03 6.61 24.85
CA ASP A 73 -3.70 6.45 23.56
C ASP A 73 -3.53 5.02 23.02
N MET A 74 -2.31 4.46 23.10
CA MET A 74 -2.00 3.13 22.61
C MET A 74 -2.70 2.04 23.43
N THR A 75 -2.77 2.19 24.76
CA THR A 75 -3.57 1.32 25.63
C THR A 75 -5.04 1.37 25.24
N THR A 76 -5.57 2.57 25.02
CA THR A 76 -6.96 2.79 24.61
C THR A 76 -7.25 2.13 23.25
N TYR A 77 -6.40 2.37 22.25
CA TYR A 77 -6.55 1.81 20.90
C TYR A 77 -6.36 0.28 20.86
N GLY A 78 -5.52 -0.26 21.75
CA GLY A 78 -5.35 -1.70 21.93
C GLY A 78 -6.63 -2.40 22.38
N GLN A 79 -7.51 -1.70 23.11
CA GLN A 79 -8.79 -2.21 23.59
C GLN A 79 -9.94 -2.06 22.59
N ILE A 80 -9.76 -1.30 21.51
CA ILE A 80 -10.81 -1.10 20.51
C ILE A 80 -11.06 -2.42 19.77
N ALA A 81 -12.29 -2.92 19.91
CA ALA A 81 -12.77 -4.08 19.18
C ALA A 81 -12.51 -3.92 17.67
N PRO A 82 -12.16 -5.00 16.96
CA PRO A 82 -12.05 -4.94 15.51
C PRO A 82 -13.32 -4.31 14.91
N TYR A 83 -13.16 -3.42 13.95
CA TYR A 83 -14.31 -2.93 13.20
C TYR A 83 -14.88 -4.10 12.41
N TYR A 84 -16.06 -4.55 12.82
CA TYR A 84 -16.86 -5.46 12.01
C TYR A 84 -17.75 -4.57 11.16
N PRO A 85 -17.59 -4.59 9.81
CA PRO A 85 -18.54 -3.91 8.97
C PRO A 85 -19.94 -4.43 9.31
N PRO A 86 -20.94 -3.55 9.45
CA PRO A 86 -22.30 -4.00 9.69
C PRO A 86 -22.68 -4.99 8.59
N GLU A 87 -23.41 -6.05 8.96
CA GLU A 87 -23.90 -7.03 8.00
C GLU A 87 -24.62 -6.26 6.89
N LEU A 88 -24.08 -6.36 5.68
CA LEU A 88 -24.69 -5.76 4.51
C LEU A 88 -26.05 -6.41 4.37
N ASP A 89 -27.11 -5.69 4.69
CA ASP A 89 -28.44 -6.04 4.24
C ASP A 89 -28.39 -6.01 2.71
N LEU A 90 -28.25 -7.18 2.10
CA LEU A 90 -28.14 -7.36 0.66
C LEU A 90 -29.38 -6.78 -0.07
N SER A 91 -30.46 -6.51 0.65
CA SER A 91 -31.64 -5.81 0.14
C SER A 91 -31.43 -4.30 -0.03
N ILE A 92 -30.45 -3.70 0.66
CA ILE A 92 -30.03 -2.29 0.56
C ILE A 92 -28.77 -2.18 -0.30
N SER A 93 -28.70 -2.90 -1.41
CA SER A 93 -27.69 -2.63 -2.45
C SER A 93 -28.09 -1.38 -3.24
N ARG A 94 -28.02 -0.21 -2.59
CA ARG A 94 -28.12 1.11 -3.24
C ARG A 94 -26.77 1.63 -3.74
N CYS A 95 -25.72 0.83 -3.62
CA CYS A 95 -24.48 1.10 -4.34
C CYS A 95 -24.73 0.79 -5.80
N PRO A 96 -24.65 1.77 -6.73
CA PRO A 96 -24.69 1.43 -8.15
C PRO A 96 -23.58 0.40 -8.39
N ALA A 97 -23.89 -0.68 -9.10
CA ALA A 97 -22.96 -1.78 -9.41
C ALA A 97 -21.68 -1.34 -10.17
N SER A 98 -21.49 -0.04 -10.38
CA SER A 98 -20.41 0.59 -11.14
C SER A 98 -19.63 1.62 -10.30
N ALA A 99 -19.30 1.33 -9.04
CA ALA A 99 -18.24 2.08 -8.38
C ALA A 99 -16.91 1.77 -9.10
N GLY A 100 -16.45 2.68 -9.96
CA GLY A 100 -15.20 2.54 -10.71
C GLY A 100 -15.26 3.16 -12.11
N ARG A 101 -14.14 3.08 -12.84
CA ARG A 101 -14.06 3.55 -14.24
C ARG A 101 -15.01 2.72 -15.12
N LYS A 102 -15.92 3.38 -15.85
CA LYS A 102 -16.79 2.73 -16.84
C LYS A 102 -15.97 1.80 -17.75
N LYS A 103 -16.41 0.54 -17.88
CA LYS A 103 -15.84 -0.38 -18.88
C LYS A 103 -16.12 0.19 -20.27
N LYS A 104 -15.06 0.43 -21.04
CA LYS A 104 -15.18 0.88 -22.42
C LYS A 104 -15.57 -0.30 -23.32
N SER A 105 -16.47 -0.07 -24.27
CA SER A 105 -16.78 -1.06 -25.31
C SER A 105 -15.61 -1.23 -26.27
N ASP A 106 -15.59 -2.33 -27.01
CA ASP A 106 -14.59 -2.59 -28.06
C ASP A 106 -14.50 -1.42 -29.07
N SER A 107 -15.65 -0.89 -29.49
CA SER A 107 -15.74 0.26 -30.40
C SER A 107 -15.18 1.55 -29.79
N GLU A 108 -15.47 1.82 -28.51
CA GLU A 108 -14.93 2.98 -27.79
C GLU A 108 -13.40 2.90 -27.66
N ILE A 109 -12.84 1.70 -27.44
CA ILE A 109 -11.40 1.49 -27.34
C ILE A 109 -10.71 1.76 -28.69
N LEU A 110 -11.28 1.29 -29.81
CA LEU A 110 -10.67 1.51 -31.12
C LEU A 110 -10.73 2.98 -31.56
N ALA A 111 -11.83 3.67 -31.27
CA ALA A 111 -11.97 5.09 -31.58
C ALA A 111 -10.98 5.97 -30.79
N GLU A 112 -10.60 5.58 -29.58
CA GLU A 112 -9.69 6.33 -28.72
C GLU A 112 -8.21 6.22 -29.15
N TYR A 113 -7.82 5.12 -29.81
CA TYR A 113 -6.42 4.80 -30.11
C TYR A 113 -6.12 4.57 -31.60
N PRO A 114 -6.45 5.50 -32.52
CA PRO A 114 -6.24 5.31 -33.96
C PRO A 114 -4.76 5.15 -34.31
N LYS A 115 -3.85 5.89 -33.65
CA LYS A 115 -2.41 5.78 -33.88
C LYS A 115 -1.85 4.38 -33.59
N ILE A 116 -2.41 3.69 -32.59
CA ILE A 116 -1.99 2.32 -32.26
C ILE A 116 -2.46 1.36 -33.37
N ILE A 117 -3.68 1.55 -33.87
CA ILE A 117 -4.26 0.74 -34.95
C ILE A 117 -3.41 0.85 -36.21
N GLU A 118 -3.12 2.08 -36.67
CA GLU A 118 -2.26 2.31 -37.84
C GLU A 118 -0.89 1.62 -37.72
N CYS A 119 -0.30 1.66 -36.53
CA CYS A 119 0.97 1.02 -36.25
C CYS A 119 0.90 -0.51 -36.32
N LEU A 120 -0.18 -1.09 -35.79
CA LEU A 120 -0.40 -2.54 -35.81
C LEU A 120 -0.75 -3.05 -37.22
N GLU A 121 -1.52 -2.28 -38.01
CA GLU A 121 -1.84 -2.59 -39.41
C GLU A 121 -0.60 -2.55 -40.31
N LYS A 122 0.36 -1.67 -40.02
CA LYS A 122 1.69 -1.65 -40.64
C LYS A 122 2.57 -2.86 -40.27
N GLY A 123 2.07 -3.78 -39.43
CA GLY A 123 2.78 -4.98 -39.01
C GLY A 123 3.78 -4.75 -37.88
N MET A 124 3.75 -3.61 -37.20
CA MET A 124 4.68 -3.34 -36.10
C MET A 124 4.35 -4.21 -34.87
N GLY A 125 5.41 -4.73 -34.24
CA GLY A 125 5.29 -5.46 -32.98
C GLY A 125 4.87 -4.56 -31.82
N ILE A 126 4.32 -5.14 -30.75
CA ILE A 126 3.78 -4.41 -29.58
C ILE A 126 4.82 -3.45 -28.96
N ARG A 127 6.07 -3.90 -28.79
CA ARG A 127 7.14 -3.10 -28.18
C ARG A 127 7.60 -1.93 -29.09
N PRO A 128 7.85 -2.14 -30.39
CA PRO A 128 8.04 -1.04 -31.35
C PRO A 128 6.90 -0.02 -31.32
N THR A 129 5.64 -0.46 -31.36
CA THR A 129 4.47 0.42 -31.31
C THR A 129 4.41 1.26 -30.03
N SER A 130 4.85 0.72 -28.90
CA SER A 130 4.93 1.47 -27.63
C SER A 130 5.96 2.60 -27.68
N ARG A 131 7.11 2.36 -28.31
CA ARG A 131 8.15 3.38 -28.49
C ARG A 131 7.71 4.49 -29.44
N GLU A 132 7.03 4.11 -30.52
CA GLU A 132 6.55 5.04 -31.56
C GLU A 132 5.39 5.92 -31.06
N THR A 133 4.42 5.31 -30.38
CA THR A 133 3.18 6.00 -29.98
C THR A 133 3.25 6.62 -28.59
N GLY A 134 4.22 6.23 -27.76
CA GLY A 134 4.35 6.64 -26.36
C GLY A 134 3.35 5.99 -25.41
N TYR A 135 2.45 5.13 -25.90
CA TYR A 135 1.47 4.44 -25.05
C TYR A 135 2.05 3.21 -24.36
N SER A 136 1.45 2.85 -23.22
CA SER A 136 1.86 1.67 -22.46
C SER A 136 1.66 0.38 -23.26
N VAL A 137 2.54 -0.59 -23.05
CA VAL A 137 2.47 -1.93 -23.66
C VAL A 137 1.12 -2.60 -23.39
N ASN A 138 0.56 -2.42 -22.20
CA ASN A 138 -0.73 -2.98 -21.81
C ASN A 138 -1.89 -2.38 -22.63
N THR A 139 -1.84 -1.07 -22.91
CA THR A 139 -2.84 -0.41 -23.77
C THR A 139 -2.80 -0.99 -25.19
N ILE A 140 -1.60 -1.18 -25.74
CA ILE A 140 -1.41 -1.71 -27.10
C ILE A 140 -1.87 -3.17 -27.18
N GLN A 141 -1.56 -3.99 -26.18
CA GLN A 141 -2.06 -5.36 -26.08
C GLN A 141 -3.58 -5.40 -26.06
N LYS A 142 -4.22 -4.51 -25.29
CA LYS A 142 -5.68 -4.41 -25.22
C LYS A 142 -6.29 -4.04 -26.58
N VAL A 143 -5.73 -3.04 -27.26
CA VAL A 143 -6.18 -2.64 -28.61
C VAL A 143 -6.00 -3.80 -29.59
N LYS A 144 -4.84 -4.48 -29.57
CA LYS A 144 -4.58 -5.64 -30.44
C LYS A 144 -5.55 -6.80 -30.20
N GLN A 145 -5.89 -7.08 -28.94
CA GLN A 145 -6.88 -8.09 -28.58
C GLN A 145 -8.27 -7.73 -29.11
N VAL A 146 -8.67 -6.48 -28.96
CA VAL A 146 -9.96 -5.97 -29.49
C VAL A 146 -9.99 -6.06 -31.02
N MET A 147 -8.91 -5.67 -31.71
CA MET A 147 -8.79 -5.82 -33.17
C MET A 147 -8.89 -7.29 -33.61
N ALA A 148 -8.20 -8.20 -32.92
CA ALA A 148 -8.26 -9.63 -33.22
C ALA A 148 -9.66 -10.22 -32.98
N HIS A 149 -10.34 -9.80 -31.92
CA HIS A 149 -11.71 -10.21 -31.61
C HIS A 149 -12.71 -9.73 -32.67
N GLN A 150 -12.50 -8.54 -33.24
CA GLN A 150 -13.33 -8.03 -34.33
C GLN A 150 -13.04 -8.73 -35.66
N ALA A 151 -11.77 -9.10 -35.92
CA ALA A 151 -11.37 -9.84 -37.12
C ALA A 151 -11.83 -11.31 -37.12
N GLY A 152 -11.96 -11.94 -35.95
CA GLY A 152 -12.44 -13.32 -35.80
C GLY A 152 -13.95 -13.50 -35.66
N ARG A 153 -14.74 -12.44 -35.87
CA ARG A 153 -16.23 -12.44 -35.80
C ARG A 153 -16.90 -12.60 -37.17
N ILE A 154 -16.25 -13.31 -38.09
CA ILE A 154 -16.78 -13.71 -39.40
C ILE A 154 -16.95 -15.23 -39.41
#